data_AF-A0A1C6L831-F1
#
_entry.id   AF-A0A1C6L831-F1
#
_cell.length_a   1.000
_cell.length_b   1.000
_cell.length_c   1.000
_cell.angle_alpha   90.00
_cell.angle_beta   90.00
_cell.angle_gamma   90.00
#
_symmetry.space_group_name_H-M   'P 1'
#
loop_
_entity.id
_entity.type
_entity.pdbx_description
1 polymer ?
#
loop_
_entity_poly.entity_id
_entity_poly.type
_entity_poly.pdbx_seq_one_letter_code
_entity_poly.pdbx_strand_id
1 'polypeptide(L)'
;MTCSEVTLEEVLHLKTGVNYLEDNNMLVSGEFVTKPEFQKYNCVQIPEEEAYAANCIWVNDTVIVPEGYPAVLKAVQDLGYKTILVDTSEYRKLDGGLSCLSLRF
;
A
#
# COMPACT_ATOMS: atom_id res chain seq x y z
N MET A 1 0.57 -23.63 4.35
CA MET A 1 0.47 -22.40 3.55
C MET A 1 -0.85 -22.48 2.81
N THR A 2 -1.79 -21.60 3.13
CA THR A 2 -3.09 -21.52 2.43
C THR A 2 -3.02 -20.39 1.41
N CYS A 3 -3.80 -20.51 0.33
CA CYS A 3 -3.97 -19.47 -0.67
C CYS A 3 -5.47 -19.26 -0.89
N SER A 4 -5.88 -18.02 -1.13
CA SER A 4 -7.24 -17.66 -1.48
C SER A 4 -7.20 -16.59 -2.57
N GLU A 5 -8.17 -16.64 -3.46
CA GLU A 5 -8.35 -15.63 -4.51
C GLU A 5 -9.07 -14.41 -3.93
N VAL A 6 -8.81 -13.22 -4.50
CA VAL A 6 -9.52 -11.97 -4.19
C VAL A 6 -10.02 -11.41 -5.51
N THR A 7 -11.34 -11.35 -5.68
CA THR A 7 -11.96 -10.77 -6.88
C THR A 7 -11.76 -9.26 -6.90
N LEU A 8 -11.44 -8.70 -8.08
CA LEU A 8 -11.26 -7.27 -8.32
C LEU A 8 -12.40 -6.76 -9.22
N GLU A 9 -12.99 -5.62 -8.88
CA GLU A 9 -14.11 -5.03 -9.63
C GLU A 9 -13.75 -3.65 -10.22
N GLU A 10 -12.95 -2.86 -9.52
CA GLU A 10 -12.67 -1.44 -9.83
C GLU A 10 -11.21 -1.18 -10.21
N VAL A 11 -10.27 -2.03 -9.79
CA VAL A 11 -8.83 -1.84 -10.07
C VAL A 11 -8.21 -2.97 -10.90
N LEU A 12 -7.13 -2.63 -11.64
CA LEU A 12 -6.42 -3.59 -12.50
C LEU A 12 -5.56 -4.59 -11.71
N HIS A 13 -4.92 -4.13 -10.63
CA HIS A 13 -4.01 -4.94 -9.83
C HIS A 13 -4.38 -4.84 -8.35
N LEU A 14 -4.31 -5.96 -7.64
CA LEU A 14 -4.59 -6.02 -6.20
C LEU A 14 -3.80 -4.96 -5.41
N LYS A 15 -2.50 -4.83 -5.70
CA LYS A 15 -1.61 -3.90 -5.01
C LYS A 15 -1.86 -2.41 -5.30
N THR A 16 -2.78 -2.10 -6.22
CA THR A 16 -3.19 -0.71 -6.46
C THR A 16 -3.96 -0.14 -5.28
N GLY A 17 -4.72 -0.96 -4.55
CA GLY A 17 -5.55 -0.48 -3.44
C GLY A 17 -5.37 -1.24 -2.12
N VAL A 18 -4.50 -2.25 -2.06
CA VAL A 18 -4.07 -2.86 -0.79
C VAL A 18 -2.57 -2.99 -0.68
N ASN A 19 -2.04 -2.82 0.53
CA ASN A 19 -0.64 -3.13 0.81
C ASN A 19 -0.40 -3.48 2.28
N TYR A 20 0.36 -4.54 2.50
CA TYR A 20 0.69 -5.03 3.83
C TYR A 20 2.02 -4.43 4.30
N LEU A 21 2.04 -3.88 5.52
CA LEU A 21 3.20 -3.19 6.10
C LEU A 21 3.81 -3.90 7.31
N GLU A 22 3.59 -5.22 7.42
CA GLU A 22 3.88 -6.01 8.63
C GLU A 22 3.05 -5.61 9.86
N ASP A 23 3.23 -6.32 10.97
CA ASP A 23 2.55 -6.06 12.27
C ASP A 23 1.01 -6.02 12.18
N ASN A 24 0.45 -6.85 11.28
CA ASN A 24 -0.99 -6.90 11.00
C ASN A 24 -1.56 -5.61 10.38
N ASN A 25 -0.73 -4.66 9.97
CA ASN A 25 -1.17 -3.40 9.38
C ASN A 25 -1.32 -3.51 7.86
N MET A 26 -2.42 -2.99 7.35
CA MET A 26 -2.71 -3.00 5.92
C MET A 26 -3.27 -1.66 5.47
N LEU A 27 -2.63 -1.02 4.50
CA LEU A 27 -3.20 0.12 3.79
C LEU A 27 -4.30 -0.39 2.87
N VAL A 28 -5.47 0.24 2.89
CA VAL A 28 -6.61 -0.10 2.03
C VAL A 28 -7.24 1.14 1.42
N SER A 29 -7.75 1.03 0.20
CA SER A 29 -8.47 2.08 -0.53
C SER A 29 -9.59 1.48 -1.38
N GLY A 30 -10.58 2.31 -1.78
CA GLY A 30 -11.65 1.92 -2.71
C GLY A 30 -12.41 0.66 -2.31
N GLU A 31 -12.63 -0.25 -3.26
CA GLU A 31 -13.35 -1.52 -3.05
C GLU A 31 -12.78 -2.40 -1.93
N PHE A 32 -11.52 -2.21 -1.52
CA PHE A 32 -10.86 -3.07 -0.55
C PHE A 32 -11.15 -2.74 0.91
N VAL A 33 -11.66 -1.53 1.19
CA VAL A 33 -11.93 -1.07 2.56
C VAL A 33 -12.88 -2.00 3.30
N THR A 34 -13.87 -2.54 2.60
CA THR A 34 -14.93 -3.39 3.18
C THR A 34 -14.82 -4.86 2.79
N LYS A 35 -13.80 -5.26 2.02
CA LYS A 35 -13.65 -6.65 1.57
C LYS A 35 -13.43 -7.59 2.78
N PRO A 36 -14.24 -8.66 2.94
CA PRO A 36 -14.16 -9.58 4.07
C PRO A 36 -12.78 -10.22 4.25
N GLU A 37 -12.05 -10.46 3.16
CA GLU A 37 -10.74 -11.10 3.12
C GLU A 37 -9.68 -10.32 3.92
N PHE A 38 -9.86 -9.00 4.05
CA PHE A 38 -8.91 -8.11 4.73
C PHE A 38 -9.34 -7.70 6.14
N GLN A 39 -10.57 -7.99 6.57
CA GLN A 39 -11.10 -7.54 7.88
C GLN A 39 -10.37 -8.14 9.10
N LYS A 40 -9.54 -9.15 8.90
CA LYS A 40 -8.65 -9.71 9.93
C LYS A 40 -7.43 -8.83 10.24
N TYR A 41 -7.09 -7.90 9.35
CA TYR A 41 -5.97 -6.97 9.50
C TYR A 41 -6.42 -5.68 10.19
N ASN A 42 -5.46 -4.93 10.72
CA ASN A 42 -5.65 -3.53 11.04
C ASN A 42 -5.65 -2.72 9.74
N CYS A 43 -6.84 -2.54 9.16
CA CYS A 43 -7.04 -1.80 7.93
C CYS A 43 -6.96 -0.28 8.18
N VAL A 44 -5.94 0.36 7.62
CA VAL A 44 -5.80 1.81 7.59
C VAL A 44 -6.27 2.30 6.23
N GLN A 45 -7.43 2.94 6.23
CA GLN A 45 -8.00 3.52 5.03
C GLN A 45 -7.19 4.75 4.61
N ILE A 46 -6.71 4.73 3.36
CA ILE A 46 -6.11 5.88 2.70
C ILE A 46 -7.11 6.46 1.70
N PRO A 47 -7.02 7.76 1.36
CA PRO A 47 -7.95 8.36 0.42
C PRO A 47 -7.71 7.88 -1.01
N GLU A 48 -8.78 7.80 -1.80
CA GLU A 48 -8.75 7.22 -3.15
C GLU A 48 -7.86 8.02 -4.11
N GLU A 49 -7.83 9.35 -3.96
CA GLU A 49 -6.95 10.23 -4.72
C GLU A 49 -5.45 9.95 -4.49
N GLU A 50 -5.09 9.34 -3.36
CA GLU A 50 -3.74 8.90 -3.03
C GLU A 50 -3.55 7.38 -3.16
N ALA A 51 -4.51 6.63 -3.73
CA ALA A 51 -4.47 5.17 -3.80
C ALA A 51 -3.17 4.63 -4.46
N TYR A 52 -2.60 5.34 -5.43
CA TYR A 52 -1.30 4.98 -6.01
C TYR A 52 -0.20 4.81 -4.95
N ALA A 53 -0.21 5.63 -3.90
CA ALA A 53 0.76 5.55 -2.81
C ALA A 53 0.50 4.41 -1.81
N ALA A 54 -0.60 3.64 -1.96
CA ALA A 54 -0.71 2.33 -1.33
C ALA A 54 0.53 1.48 -1.63
N ASN A 55 1.19 1.68 -2.77
CA ASN A 55 2.43 1.00 -3.20
C ASN A 55 3.69 1.43 -2.39
N CYS A 56 3.55 1.55 -1.08
CA CYS A 56 4.67 1.59 -0.13
C CYS A 56 5.43 0.25 -0.11
N ILE A 57 6.61 0.20 0.51
CA ILE A 57 7.25 -1.08 0.84
C ILE A 57 7.82 -1.05 2.25
N TRP A 58 7.49 -2.07 3.04
CA TRP A 58 8.13 -2.31 4.31
C TRP A 58 9.45 -3.07 4.12
N VAL A 59 10.51 -2.60 4.78
CA VAL A 59 11.85 -3.19 4.79
C VAL A 59 12.47 -2.98 6.18
N ASN A 60 12.58 -4.06 6.97
CA ASN A 60 13.25 -4.06 8.29
C ASN A 60 12.88 -2.84 9.16
N ASP A 61 11.58 -2.73 9.51
CA ASP A 61 11.00 -1.67 10.34
C ASP A 61 10.93 -0.28 9.71
N THR A 62 11.30 -0.15 8.43
CA THR A 62 11.23 1.11 7.68
C THR A 62 10.29 0.96 6.49
N VAL A 63 9.39 1.92 6.33
CA VAL A 63 8.49 1.97 5.18
C VAL A 63 8.99 3.02 4.19
N ILE A 64 9.23 2.60 2.96
CA ILE A 64 9.52 3.52 1.86
C ILE A 64 8.17 3.94 1.26
N VAL A 65 7.93 5.25 1.23
CA VAL A 65 6.67 5.88 0.82
C VAL A 65 6.90 6.73 -0.42
N PRO A 66 6.05 6.65 -1.47
CA PRO A 66 6.14 7.56 -2.60
C PRO A 66 5.99 9.02 -2.16
N GLU A 67 6.82 9.92 -2.70
CA GLU A 67 6.71 11.35 -2.41
C GLU A 67 5.46 11.99 -3.04
N GLY A 68 4.89 13.00 -2.38
CA GLY A 68 3.72 13.75 -2.86
C GLY A 68 2.36 13.27 -2.33
N TYR A 69 2.34 12.33 -1.38
CA TYR A 69 1.13 11.70 -0.84
C TYR A 69 1.05 11.88 0.70
N PRO A 70 0.66 13.08 1.16
CA PRO A 70 0.71 13.44 2.58
C PRO A 70 -0.24 12.62 3.45
N ALA A 71 -1.41 12.21 2.95
CA ALA A 71 -2.33 11.41 3.75
C ALA A 71 -1.76 10.00 3.98
N VAL A 72 -1.19 9.38 2.94
CA VAL A 72 -0.51 8.08 3.07
C VAL A 72 0.71 8.17 3.97
N LEU A 73 1.57 9.17 3.79
CA LEU A 73 2.73 9.36 4.67
C LEU A 73 2.32 9.47 6.14
N LYS A 74 1.30 10.29 6.43
CA LYS A 74 0.79 10.46 7.78
C LYS A 74 0.24 9.15 8.34
N ALA A 75 -0.57 8.42 7.56
CA ALA A 75 -1.13 7.14 7.96
C ALA A 75 -0.03 6.13 8.36
N VAL A 76 1.05 6.05 7.57
CA VAL A 76 2.19 5.18 7.87
C VAL A 76 2.96 5.64 9.11
N GLN A 77 3.13 6.96 9.31
CA GLN A 77 3.79 7.51 10.50
C GLN A 77 2.96 7.32 11.77
N ASP A 78 1.64 7.46 11.70
CA ASP A 78 0.71 7.24 12.82
C ASP A 78 0.72 5.78 13.29
N LEU A 79 1.05 4.83 12.41
CA LEU A 79 1.30 3.42 12.74
C LEU A 79 2.64 3.19 13.47
N GLY A 80 3.50 4.20 13.56
CA GLY A 80 4.78 4.15 14.27
C GLY A 80 5.99 3.74 13.43
N TYR A 81 5.84 3.62 12.11
CA TYR A 81 6.96 3.25 11.23
C TYR A 81 7.93 4.40 10.99
N LYS A 82 9.22 4.07 10.84
CA LYS A 82 10.17 4.98 10.20
C LYS A 82 9.83 5.10 8.73
N THR A 83 9.88 6.31 8.20
CA THR A 83 9.50 6.58 6.81
C THR A 83 10.66 7.16 6.00
N ILE A 84 10.79 6.71 4.75
CA ILE A 84 11.69 7.30 3.76
C ILE A 84 10.85 7.69 2.55
N LEU A 85 10.89 8.96 2.18
CA LEU A 85 10.21 9.45 0.97
C LEU A 85 11.09 9.24 -0.25
N VAL A 86 10.47 8.78 -1.34
CA VAL A 86 11.13 8.60 -2.64
C VAL A 86 10.22 9.11 -3.75
N ASP A 87 10.71 10.06 -4.54
CA ASP A 87 10.02 10.46 -5.76
C ASP A 87 10.00 9.30 -6.76
N THR A 88 8.80 8.90 -7.16
CA THR A 88 8.55 7.87 -8.18
C THR A 88 7.71 8.38 -9.35
N SER A 89 7.63 9.70 -9.52
CA SER A 89 6.81 10.37 -10.54
C SER A 89 7.07 9.89 -11.97
N GLU A 90 8.32 9.58 -12.33
CA GLU A 90 8.66 9.04 -13.65
C GLU A 90 8.17 7.60 -13.86
N TYR A 91 8.21 6.76 -12.82
CA TYR A 91 7.71 5.38 -12.89
C TYR A 91 6.18 5.34 -12.93
N ARG A 92 5.53 6.29 -12.25
CA ARG A 92 4.07 6.45 -12.26
C ARG A 92 3.51 6.61 -13.67
N LYS A 93 4.25 7.24 -14.60
CA LYS A 93 3.81 7.43 -15.99
C LYS A 93 3.54 6.11 -16.74
N LEU A 94 4.10 5.01 -16.25
CA LEU A 94 3.94 3.66 -16.81
C LEU A 94 3.40 2.67 -15.75
N ASP A 95 2.57 3.16 -14.82
CA ASP A 95 1.92 2.38 -13.76
C ASP A 95 2.90 1.60 -12.83
N GLY A 96 4.17 2.00 -12.77
CA GLY A 96 5.18 1.41 -11.90
C GLY A 96 5.28 2.13 -10.56
N GLY A 97 5.42 1.38 -9.45
CA GLY A 97 5.65 1.94 -8.11
C GLY A 97 6.75 1.19 -7.34
N LEU A 98 7.00 1.54 -6.07
CA LEU A 98 8.15 1.03 -5.30
C LEU A 98 8.21 -0.50 -5.20
N SER A 99 7.05 -1.15 -5.04
CA SER A 99 6.99 -2.62 -4.96
C SER A 99 7.31 -3.33 -6.27
N CYS A 100 7.23 -2.64 -7.41
CA CYS A 100 7.56 -3.16 -8.75
C CYS A 100 9.07 -3.13 -9.03
N LEU A 101 9.81 -2.27 -8.33
CA LEU A 101 11.21 -1.96 -8.61
C LEU A 101 12.20 -2.83 -7.82
N SER A 102 11.71 -3.81 -7.07
CA SER A 102 12.56 -4.71 -6.27
C SER A 102 11.89 -6.05 -5.99
N LEU A 103 12.72 -7.07 -5.81
CA LEU A 103 12.35 -8.34 -5.19
C LEU A 103 12.87 -8.34 -3.76
N ARG A 104 12.01 -8.74 -2.82
CA ARG A 104 12.30 -8.80 -1.38
C ARG A 104 11.95 -10.20 -0.90
N PHE A 105 12.80 -10.78 -0.07
CA PHE A 105 12.73 -12.16 0.41
C PHE A 105 13.05 -12.23 1.90
#